data_AF-A0A3M4AQ53-F1
#
_entry.id   AF-A0A3M4AQ53-F1
#
_cell.length_a   1.000
_cell.length_b   1.000
_cell.length_c   1.000
_cell.angle_alpha   90.00
_cell.angle_beta   90.00
_cell.angle_gamma   90.00
#
_symmetry.space_group_name_H-M   'P 1'
#
loop_
_entity.id
_entity.type
_entity.pdbx_description
1 polymer ?
#
loop_
_entity_poly.entity_id
_entity_poly.type
_entity_poly.pdbx_seq_one_letter_code
_entity_poly.pdbx_strand_id
1 'polypeptide(L)'
;MDRFIQNEGLNKVDLPANNSFSPEQLLALLYRHGPIIFGWQTPSNDWHMSVITGVAPDTSEVIFHDPRQGPNLAMPLSDFNERLAWQVPHAMLYR
;
A
#
# COMPACT_ATOMS: atom_id res chain seq x y z
N MET A 1 6.66 -16.99 2.16
CA MET A 1 6.68 -15.53 1.98
C MET A 1 7.99 -14.93 2.47
N ASP A 2 8.44 -15.16 3.71
CA ASP A 2 9.65 -14.51 4.24
C ASP A 2 10.92 -14.80 3.43
N ARG A 3 11.08 -16.02 2.89
CA ARG A 3 12.22 -16.36 2.01
C ARG A 3 12.22 -15.54 0.71
N PHE A 4 11.06 -15.24 0.15
CA PHE A 4 10.96 -14.39 -1.04
C PHE A 4 11.32 -12.94 -0.70
N ILE A 5 10.75 -12.40 0.38
CA ILE A 5 11.05 -11.04 0.86
C ILE A 5 12.56 -10.86 1.06
N GLN A 6 13.23 -11.81 1.74
CA GLN A 6 14.68 -11.76 1.95
C GLN A 6 15.49 -11.89 0.65
N ASN A 7 15.14 -12.84 -0.22
CA ASN A 7 15.88 -13.09 -1.46
C ASN A 7 15.81 -11.90 -2.43
N GLU A 8 14.67 -11.20 -2.48
CA GLU A 8 14.46 -10.05 -3.35
C GLU A 8 14.91 -8.72 -2.70
N GLY A 9 15.45 -8.76 -1.48
CA GLY A 9 15.88 -7.59 -0.74
C GLY A 9 14.74 -6.63 -0.39
N LEU A 10 13.55 -7.17 -0.14
CA LEU A 10 12.36 -6.41 0.28
C LEU A 10 12.29 -6.30 1.80
N ASN A 11 11.66 -5.23 2.26
CA ASN A 11 11.40 -4.93 3.66
C ASN A 11 9.91 -4.72 3.89
N LYS A 12 9.45 -4.95 5.13
CA LYS A 12 8.06 -4.77 5.53
C LYS A 12 7.87 -3.36 6.09
N VAL A 13 6.74 -2.73 5.78
CA VAL A 13 6.30 -1.51 6.50
C VAL A 13 5.77 -1.91 7.87
N ASP A 14 6.16 -1.19 8.92
CA ASP A 14 5.57 -1.33 10.24
C ASP A 14 4.13 -0.82 10.22
N LEU A 15 3.17 -1.73 10.33
CA LEU A 15 1.74 -1.39 10.29
C LEU A 15 1.31 -0.72 11.61
N PRO A 16 0.59 0.41 11.57
CA PRO A 16 0.11 1.07 12.77
C PRO A 16 -1.01 0.27 13.44
N ALA A 17 -0.99 0.22 14.78
CA ALA A 17 -1.90 -0.60 15.58
C ALA A 17 -3.39 -0.20 15.48
N ASN A 18 -3.70 0.99 14.99
CA ASN A 18 -5.06 1.49 14.78
C ASN A 18 -5.64 1.11 13.41
N ASN A 19 -4.92 0.32 12.60
CA ASN A 19 -5.31 -0.06 11.24
C ASN A 19 -5.68 1.14 10.36
N SER A 20 -4.93 2.23 10.48
CA SER A 20 -5.16 3.43 9.68
C SER A 20 -3.88 4.22 9.50
N PHE A 21 -3.61 4.62 8.26
CA PHE A 21 -2.60 5.60 7.93
C PHE A 21 -3.21 6.97 7.68
N SER A 22 -2.50 8.02 8.09
CA SER A 22 -2.74 9.39 7.62
C SER A 22 -2.02 9.65 6.28
N PRO A 23 -2.41 10.69 5.52
CA PRO A 23 -1.70 11.10 4.31
C PRO A 23 -0.21 11.34 4.56
N GLU A 24 0.13 11.99 5.68
CA GLU A 24 1.52 12.34 6.05
C GLU A 24 2.35 11.09 6.34
N GLN A 25 1.76 10.07 6.95
CA GLN A 25 2.45 8.81 7.22
C GLN A 25 2.80 8.08 5.92
N LEU A 26 1.85 7.99 4.98
CA LEU A 26 2.11 7.37 3.67
C LEU A 26 3.12 8.18 2.85
N LEU A 27 3.03 9.51 2.84
CA LEU A 27 4.02 10.37 2.20
C LEU A 27 5.42 10.19 2.80
N ALA A 28 5.53 10.11 4.12
CA ALA A 28 6.80 9.88 4.79
C ALA A 28 7.40 8.51 4.45
N LEU A 29 6.57 7.46 4.32
CA LEU A 29 7.02 6.14 3.88
C LEU A 29 7.51 6.18 2.43
N LEU A 30 6.74 6.78 1.52
CA LEU A 30 7.10 6.92 0.10
C LEU A 30 8.39 7.74 -0.08
N TYR A 31 8.56 8.81 0.69
CA TYR A 31 9.77 9.64 0.64
C TYR A 31 11.03 8.85 1.06
N ARG A 32 10.91 8.00 2.09
CA ARG A 32 12.05 7.22 2.62
C ARG A 32 12.39 6.00 1.77
N HIS A 33 11.37 5.34 1.22
CA HIS A 33 11.50 3.99 0.68
C HIS A 33 11.16 3.90 -0.81
N GLY A 34 10.68 4.99 -1.42
CA GLY A 34 10.15 4.94 -2.78
C GLY A 34 8.80 4.20 -2.85
N PRO A 35 8.46 3.62 -4.02
CA PRO A 35 7.19 2.93 -4.22
C PRO A 35 6.98 1.74 -3.28
N ILE A 36 5.73 1.52 -2.86
CA ILE A 36 5.37 0.48 -1.89
C ILE A 36 4.38 -0.48 -2.53
N ILE A 37 4.75 -1.76 -2.61
CA ILE A 37 3.83 -2.83 -3.00
C ILE A 37 2.86 -3.04 -1.84
N PHE A 38 1.55 -3.09 -2.10
CA PHE A 38 0.55 -3.35 -1.07
C PHE A 38 -0.48 -4.40 -1.52
N GLY A 39 -0.92 -5.21 -0.56
CA GLY A 39 -2.00 -6.19 -0.72
C GLY A 39 -3.30 -5.65 -0.15
N TRP A 40 -4.40 -5.77 -0.89
CA TRP A 40 -5.71 -5.26 -0.49
C TRP A 40 -6.86 -6.11 -1.06
N GLN A 41 -8.05 -5.97 -0.48
CA GLN A 41 -9.29 -6.56 -1.02
C GLN A 41 -10.02 -5.59 -1.94
N THR A 42 -10.23 -6.01 -3.19
CA THR A 42 -11.06 -5.26 -4.14
C THR A 42 -12.51 -5.17 -3.67
N PRO A 43 -13.34 -4.28 -4.25
CA PRO A 43 -14.78 -4.26 -4.01
C PRO A 43 -15.49 -5.59 -4.30
N SER A 44 -14.90 -6.46 -5.13
CA SER A 44 -15.39 -7.82 -5.40
C SER A 44 -14.96 -8.87 -4.37
N ASN A 45 -14.25 -8.47 -3.29
CA ASN A 45 -13.66 -9.33 -2.27
C ASN A 45 -12.52 -10.25 -2.77
N ASP A 46 -11.91 -9.92 -3.90
CA ASP A 46 -10.72 -10.62 -4.38
C ASP A 46 -9.45 -9.99 -3.78
N TRP A 47 -8.48 -10.83 -3.43
CA TRP A 47 -7.16 -10.34 -3.03
C TRP A 47 -6.38 -9.84 -4.26
N HIS A 48 -5.85 -8.62 -4.15
CA HIS A 48 -5.05 -8.01 -5.19
C HIS A 48 -3.78 -7.37 -4.63
N MET A 49 -2.78 -7.18 -5.51
CA MET A 49 -1.55 -6.49 -5.20
C MET A 49 -1.37 -5.32 -6.17
N SER A 50 -1.02 -4.17 -5.63
CA SER A 50 -0.83 -2.93 -6.38
C SER A 50 0.39 -2.19 -5.83
N VAL A 51 0.81 -1.10 -6.46
CA VAL A 51 1.99 -0.32 -6.06
C VAL A 51 1.59 1.11 -5.77
N ILE A 52 1.76 1.57 -4.53
CA ILE A 52 1.58 2.97 -4.17
C ILE A 52 2.75 3.77 -4.74
N THR A 53 2.43 4.87 -5.42
CA THR A 53 3.43 5.78 -6.02
C THR A 53 3.27 7.22 -5.56
N GLY A 54 2.15 7.57 -4.93
CA GLY A 54 1.92 8.91 -4.42
C GLY A 54 0.72 8.99 -3.48
N VAL A 55 0.57 10.16 -2.86
CA VAL A 55 -0.63 10.56 -2.12
C VAL A 55 -0.96 11.97 -2.56
N ALA A 56 -2.22 12.24 -2.88
CA ALA A 56 -2.72 13.58 -3.14
C ALA A 56 -3.29 14.15 -1.82
N PRO A 57 -2.55 15.02 -1.09
CA PRO A 57 -2.97 15.46 0.23
C PRO A 57 -4.25 16.29 0.22
N ASP A 58 -4.47 17.07 -0.83
CA ASP A 58 -5.65 17.95 -0.96
C ASP A 58 -6.96 17.14 -1.08
N THR A 59 -6.91 15.97 -1.71
CA THR A 59 -8.06 15.07 -1.91
C THR A 59 -8.06 13.87 -0.98
N SER A 60 -7.00 13.69 -0.19
CA SER A 60 -6.76 12.49 0.62
C SER A 60 -6.88 11.20 -0.19
N GLU A 61 -6.26 11.17 -1.37
CA GLU A 61 -6.26 10.00 -2.26
C GLU A 61 -4.88 9.32 -2.29
N VAL A 62 -4.90 8.00 -2.31
CA VAL A 62 -3.72 7.16 -2.55
C VAL A 62 -3.61 6.95 -4.06
N ILE A 63 -2.46 7.31 -4.64
CA ILE A 63 -2.15 7.12 -6.05
C ILE A 63 -1.38 5.81 -6.21
N PHE A 64 -1.84 4.93 -7.09
CA PHE A 64 -1.26 3.60 -7.25
C PHE A 64 -1.24 3.12 -8.70
N HIS A 65 -0.47 2.06 -8.94
CA HIS A 65 -0.47 1.29 -10.18
C HIS A 65 -1.09 -0.09 -9.90
N ASP A 66 -2.06 -0.45 -10.72
CA ASP A 66 -2.74 -1.74 -10.67
C ASP A 66 -2.27 -2.60 -11.86
N PRO A 67 -1.69 -3.78 -11.63
CA PRO A 67 -1.20 -4.65 -12.69
C PRO A 67 -2.27 -5.11 -13.71
N ARG A 68 -3.55 -5.06 -13.35
CA ARG A 68 -4.69 -5.42 -14.22
C ARG A 68 -5.31 -4.20 -14.91
N GLN A 69 -5.38 -3.06 -14.21
CA GLN A 69 -6.12 -1.88 -14.67
C GLN A 69 -5.23 -0.77 -15.25
N GLY A 70 -3.94 -0.74 -14.89
CA GLY A 70 -2.96 0.20 -15.42
C GLY A 70 -2.41 1.18 -14.38
N PRO A 71 -1.62 2.17 -14.83
CA PRO A 71 -0.93 3.11 -13.95
C PRO A 71 -1.82 4.31 -13.54
N ASN A 72 -1.35 5.05 -12.53
CA ASN A 72 -1.89 6.32 -12.03
C ASN A 72 -3.38 6.30 -11.67
N LEU A 73 -3.83 5.21 -11.06
CA LEU A 73 -5.16 5.14 -10.44
C LEU A 73 -5.14 5.84 -9.09
N ALA A 74 -6.32 6.28 -8.64
CA ALA A 74 -6.53 6.91 -7.35
C ALA A 74 -7.64 6.18 -6.59
N MET A 75 -7.48 6.05 -5.28
CA MET A 75 -8.55 5.65 -4.38
C MET A 75 -8.57 6.56 -3.15
N PRO A 76 -9.75 6.81 -2.54
CA PRO A 76 -9.82 7.50 -1.26
C PRO A 76 -8.96 6.81 -0.20
N LEU A 77 -8.30 7.59 0.65
CA LEU A 77 -7.51 7.05 1.76
C LEU A 77 -8.38 6.24 2.75
N SER A 78 -9.65 6.59 2.88
CA SER A 78 -10.64 5.79 3.63
C SER A 78 -10.72 4.37 3.08
N ASP A 79 -10.83 4.23 1.77
CA ASP A 79 -11.01 2.95 1.10
C ASP A 79 -9.73 2.13 1.15
N PHE A 80 -8.58 2.79 1.00
CA PHE A 80 -7.27 2.17 1.24
C PHE A 80 -7.18 1.60 2.66
N ASN A 81 -7.49 2.40 3.68
CA ASN A 81 -7.44 1.99 5.08
C ASN A 81 -8.47 0.91 5.41
N GLU A 82 -9.64 0.90 4.77
CA GLU A 82 -10.63 -0.15 4.98
C GLU A 82 -10.17 -1.50 4.38
N ARG A 83 -9.48 -1.45 3.24
CA ARG A 83 -9.25 -2.63 2.37
C ARG A 83 -7.85 -3.22 2.44
N LEU A 84 -6.91 -2.55 3.08
CA LEU A 84 -5.55 -3.04 3.26
C LEU A 84 -5.57 -4.40 3.98
N ALA A 85 -4.63 -5.28 3.63
CA ALA A 85 -4.48 -6.60 4.25
C ALA A 85 -3.94 -6.56 5.70
N TRP A 86 -4.57 -5.81 6.61
CA TRP A 86 -4.12 -5.59 8.00
C TRP A 86 -3.80 -6.86 8.78
N GLN A 87 -4.43 -7.98 8.43
CA GLN A 87 -4.25 -9.27 9.09
C GLN A 87 -2.91 -9.95 8.78
N VAL A 88 -2.10 -9.41 7.85
CA VAL A 88 -0.77 -9.95 7.55
C VAL A 88 0.33 -8.90 7.75
N PRO A 89 1.47 -9.26 8.39
CA PRO A 89 2.56 -8.31 8.64
C PRO A 89 3.32 -7.89 7.37
N HIS A 90 2.99 -8.48 6.21
CA HIS A 90 3.57 -8.18 4.91
C HIS A 90 2.55 -7.52 3.97
N ALA A 91 1.55 -6.83 4.53
CA ALA A 91 0.54 -6.11 3.76
C ALA A 91 1.15 -5.03 2.86
N MET A 92 2.30 -4.47 3.26
CA MET A 92 3.03 -3.45 2.53
C MET A 92 4.52 -3.79 2.51
N LEU A 93 5.13 -3.76 1.32
CA LEU A 93 6.53 -4.10 1.06
C LEU A 93 7.22 -3.01 0.26
N TYR A 94 8.46 -2.67 0.63
CA TYR A 94 9.32 -1.75 -0.11
C TYR A 94 10.71 -2.37 -0.29
N ARG A 95 11.56 -1.72 -1.09
CA ARG A 95 12.96 -2.12 -1.25
C ARG A 95 13.87 -1.23 -0.41
#